data_AF-A0A6H5ISM5-F1
#
_entry.id   AF-A0A6H5ISM5-F1
#
_cell.length_a   1.000
_cell.length_b   1.000
_cell.length_c   1.000
_cell.angle_alpha   90.00
_cell.angle_beta   90.00
_cell.angle_gamma   90.00
#
_symmetry.space_group_name_H-M   'P 1'
#
loop_
_entity.id
_entity.type
_entity.pdbx_description
1 polymer ?
#
loop_
_entity_poly.entity_id
_entity_poly.type
_entity_poly.pdbx_seq_one_letter_code
_entity_poly.pdbx_strand_id
1 'polypeptide(L)'
;MAQSRLEKIGTIYSRVTALLKTGAMKEENKPLWYEIYKAFPPKYEPRFDRPAPDTPVRKIFYPEDVVRARFHREHRALAAVNMIDPNVSSRMEQFLNIYNQLKEVHYIYTNNAFDYIIHVFYNSIYAFQKGVDENELFEKAFEDFSIKLKLDRALATEQRNRVRQERSQKKSVNMVEVMKVKEEEKDQTASEDTSNINFKPIRLSLDKIKKDESSGEEKK
;
A
#
# COMPACT_ATOMS: atom_id res chain seq x y z
N MET A 1 15.24 62.78 -16.40
CA MET A 1 15.28 62.05 -15.11
C MET A 1 16.44 61.08 -15.16
N ALA A 2 17.32 61.08 -14.15
CA ALA A 2 18.38 60.06 -14.06
C ALA A 2 17.74 58.71 -13.69
N GLN A 3 17.95 57.69 -14.52
CA GLN A 3 17.46 56.34 -14.30
C GLN A 3 18.64 55.35 -14.40
N SER A 4 18.71 54.40 -13.48
CA SER A 4 19.68 53.31 -13.56
C SER A 4 19.06 52.08 -14.24
N ARG A 5 19.73 51.56 -15.28
CA ARG A 5 19.36 50.33 -16.01
C ARG A 5 20.24 49.12 -15.68
N LEU A 6 21.09 49.22 -14.66
CA LEU A 6 22.03 48.16 -14.28
C LEU A 6 21.31 47.06 -13.48
N GLU A 7 20.86 46.01 -14.15
CA GLU A 7 20.13 44.88 -13.54
C GLU A 7 21.02 43.91 -12.76
N LYS A 8 22.30 43.80 -13.14
CA LYS A 8 23.27 42.89 -12.50
C LYS A 8 23.89 43.44 -11.23
N ILE A 9 23.72 44.74 -10.95
CA ILE A 9 24.41 45.44 -9.87
C ILE A 9 23.40 45.91 -8.83
N GLY A 10 23.49 45.33 -7.63
CA GLY A 10 22.61 45.65 -6.51
C GLY A 10 21.14 45.31 -6.77
N THR A 11 20.25 45.91 -6.00
CA THR A 11 18.80 45.76 -6.16
C THR A 11 18.18 47.04 -6.70
N ILE A 12 16.94 46.98 -7.17
CA ILE A 12 16.20 48.20 -7.53
C ILE A 12 16.11 49.18 -6.35
N TYR A 13 15.98 48.67 -5.13
CA TYR A 13 15.89 49.47 -3.92
C TYR A 13 17.20 50.16 -3.59
N SER A 14 18.32 49.43 -3.60
CA SER A 14 19.64 50.02 -3.30
C SER A 14 20.02 51.08 -4.33
N ARG A 15 19.68 50.86 -5.61
CA ARG A 15 19.95 51.81 -6.70
C ARG A 15 19.13 53.08 -6.58
N VAL A 16 17.83 52.99 -6.32
CA VAL A 16 16.98 54.18 -6.10
C VAL A 16 17.40 54.92 -4.83
N THR A 17 17.70 54.19 -3.76
CA THR A 17 18.23 54.79 -2.51
C THR A 17 19.52 55.57 -2.76
N ALA A 18 20.44 55.03 -3.57
CA ALA A 18 21.68 55.72 -3.94
C ALA A 18 21.42 56.96 -4.81
N LEU A 19 20.51 56.88 -5.77
CA LEU A 19 20.12 58.04 -6.60
C LEU A 19 19.48 59.16 -5.78
N LEU A 20 18.65 58.83 -4.79
CA LEU A 20 18.07 59.80 -3.86
C LEU A 20 19.14 60.41 -2.94
N LYS A 21 20.03 59.58 -2.36
CA LYS A 21 21.11 60.03 -1.46
C LYS A 21 22.15 60.93 -2.16
N THR A 22 22.44 60.67 -3.43
CA THR A 22 23.40 61.46 -4.22
C THR A 22 22.78 62.73 -4.81
N GLY A 23 21.47 62.93 -4.66
CA GLY A 23 20.75 64.06 -5.26
C GLY A 23 20.55 63.95 -6.77
N ALA A 24 20.99 62.85 -7.41
CA ALA A 24 20.76 62.58 -8.83
C ALA A 24 19.27 62.38 -9.15
N MET A 25 18.48 61.97 -8.16
CA MET A 25 17.02 61.91 -8.20
C MET A 25 16.44 62.84 -7.14
N LYS A 26 15.57 63.77 -7.57
CA LYS A 26 14.80 64.63 -6.66
C LYS A 26 13.81 63.79 -5.84
N GLU A 27 13.51 64.23 -4.63
CA GLU A 27 12.54 63.56 -3.75
C GLU A 27 11.13 63.53 -4.36
N GLU A 28 10.75 64.55 -5.13
CA GLU A 28 9.51 64.61 -5.92
C GLU A 28 9.40 63.49 -6.96
N ASN A 29 10.55 63.00 -7.44
CA ASN A 29 10.63 61.93 -8.43
C ASN A 29 10.81 60.54 -7.79
N LYS A 30 10.70 60.45 -6.46
CA LYS A 30 10.75 59.18 -5.75
C LYS A 30 9.61 58.28 -6.23
N PRO A 31 9.89 57.03 -6.63
CA PRO A 31 8.85 56.10 -7.02
C PRO A 31 7.87 55.79 -5.88
N LEU A 32 6.59 55.68 -6.20
CA LEU A 32 5.53 55.38 -5.21
C LEU A 32 5.80 54.09 -4.41
N TRP A 33 6.37 53.07 -5.06
CA TRP A 33 6.69 51.80 -4.41
C TRP A 33 7.82 51.88 -3.38
N TYR A 34 8.64 52.94 -3.39
CA TYR A 34 9.84 53.03 -2.55
C TYR A 34 9.51 53.01 -1.05
N GLU A 35 8.50 53.78 -0.62
CA GLU A 35 8.08 53.81 0.77
C GLU A 35 7.42 52.49 1.19
N ILE A 36 6.69 51.83 0.28
CA ILE A 36 6.12 50.49 0.52
C ILE A 36 7.24 49.47 0.73
N TYR A 37 8.26 49.46 -0.12
CA TYR A 37 9.41 48.56 0.01
C TYR A 37 10.21 48.83 1.29
N LYS A 38 10.37 50.10 1.67
CA LYS A 38 11.06 50.50 2.90
C LYS A 38 10.30 50.07 4.15
N ALA A 39 8.97 50.16 4.15
CA ALA A 39 8.12 49.73 5.26
C ALA A 39 8.00 48.20 5.35
N PHE A 40 7.87 47.53 4.21
CA PHE A 40 7.66 46.08 4.11
C PHE A 40 8.72 45.45 3.17
N PRO A 41 9.98 45.36 3.60
CA PRO A 41 11.03 44.77 2.78
C PRO A 41 10.77 43.27 2.57
N PRO A 42 11.10 42.71 1.39
CA PRO A 42 10.96 41.28 1.14
C PRO A 42 11.92 40.50 2.04
N LYS A 43 11.53 39.26 2.42
CA LYS A 43 12.38 38.37 3.23
C LYS A 43 13.77 38.15 2.62
N TYR A 44 13.85 38.12 1.30
CA TYR A 44 15.09 37.98 0.56
C TYR A 44 15.16 39.05 -0.51
N GLU A 45 16.31 39.73 -0.60
CA GLU A 45 16.54 40.74 -1.61
C GLU A 45 16.58 40.13 -3.02
N PRO A 46 15.99 40.81 -4.02
CA PRO A 46 15.99 40.36 -5.41
C PRO A 46 17.34 40.67 -6.07
N ARG A 47 18.38 39.96 -5.64
CA ARG A 47 19.72 40.09 -6.23
C ARG A 47 19.87 39.22 -7.47
N PHE A 48 20.63 39.72 -8.45
CA PHE A 48 20.91 39.01 -9.70
C PHE A 48 21.75 37.75 -9.49
N ASP A 49 22.67 37.77 -8.52
CA ASP A 49 23.59 36.69 -8.19
C ASP A 49 22.97 35.58 -7.34
N ARG A 50 21.67 35.67 -7.03
CA ARG A 50 21.00 34.71 -6.16
C ARG A 50 20.87 33.35 -6.88
N PRO A 51 21.52 32.29 -6.40
CA PRO A 51 21.34 30.96 -6.97
C PRO A 51 19.91 30.47 -6.74
N ALA A 52 19.37 29.75 -7.72
CA ALA A 52 18.13 29.02 -7.51
C ALA A 52 18.33 28.01 -6.37
N PRO A 53 17.35 27.85 -5.46
CA PRO A 53 17.46 26.85 -4.42
C PRO A 53 17.53 25.45 -5.04
N ASP A 54 18.67 24.76 -4.85
CA ASP A 54 18.88 23.38 -5.28
C ASP A 54 18.27 22.40 -4.26
N THR A 55 17.00 22.61 -3.92
CA THR A 55 16.30 21.77 -2.96
C THR A 55 15.63 20.62 -3.70
N PRO A 56 15.97 19.35 -3.41
CA PRO A 56 15.30 18.22 -4.05
C PRO A 56 13.82 18.21 -3.63
N VAL A 57 12.94 18.29 -4.63
CA VAL A 57 11.49 18.24 -4.41
C VAL A 57 11.10 16.82 -4.04
N ARG A 58 10.53 16.64 -2.84
CA ARG A 58 10.04 15.34 -2.37
C ARG A 58 8.70 15.02 -3.02
N LYS A 59 8.52 13.76 -3.43
CA LYS A 59 7.22 13.25 -3.87
C LYS A 59 6.27 13.22 -2.67
N ILE A 60 5.07 13.76 -2.84
CA ILE A 60 4.02 13.78 -1.82
C ILE A 60 3.16 12.54 -2.03
N PHE A 61 3.16 11.63 -1.06
CA PHE A 61 2.31 10.45 -1.03
C PHE A 61 1.55 10.41 0.27
N TYR A 62 0.29 10.02 0.20
CA TYR A 62 -0.58 9.86 1.35
C TYR A 62 -0.88 8.38 1.62
N PRO A 63 -1.21 7.99 2.87
CA PRO A 63 -1.50 6.60 3.21
C PRO A 63 -2.63 5.99 2.37
N GLU A 64 -3.61 6.79 2.00
CA GLU A 64 -4.73 6.33 1.18
C GLU A 64 -4.36 6.12 -0.30
N ASP A 65 -3.22 6.63 -0.79
CA ASP A 65 -2.77 6.42 -2.18
C ASP A 65 -2.55 4.93 -2.50
N VAL A 66 -2.21 4.12 -1.49
CA VAL A 66 -2.11 2.65 -1.62
C VAL A 66 -3.48 2.07 -1.99
N VAL A 67 -4.53 2.57 -1.35
CA VAL A 67 -5.92 2.15 -1.57
C VAL A 67 -6.41 2.68 -2.91
N ARG A 68 -6.11 3.95 -3.25
CA ARG A 68 -6.43 4.54 -4.57
C ARG A 68 -5.79 3.75 -5.69
N ALA A 69 -4.51 3.39 -5.56
CA ALA A 69 -3.78 2.62 -6.56
C ALA A 69 -4.41 1.24 -6.79
N ARG A 70 -4.80 0.54 -5.71
CA ARG A 70 -5.50 -0.74 -5.82
C ARG A 70 -6.86 -0.59 -6.52
N PHE A 71 -7.65 0.41 -6.12
CA PHE A 71 -8.97 0.67 -6.72
C PHE A 71 -8.86 0.95 -8.21
N HIS A 72 -7.97 1.84 -8.65
CA HIS A 72 -7.80 2.19 -10.06
C HIS A 72 -7.20 1.06 -10.90
N ARG A 73 -6.42 0.17 -10.29
CA ARG A 73 -5.88 -1.01 -10.98
C ARG A 73 -7.01 -1.97 -11.38
N GLU A 74 -7.98 -2.17 -10.50
CA GLU A 74 -9.12 -3.08 -10.69
C GLU A 74 -10.26 -2.41 -11.48
N HIS A 75 -10.45 -1.09 -11.31
CA HIS A 75 -11.54 -0.32 -11.90
C HIS A 75 -11.02 0.78 -12.82
N ARG A 76 -10.72 0.40 -14.08
CA ARG A 76 -10.20 1.32 -15.10
C ARG A 76 -11.27 2.23 -15.73
N ALA A 77 -12.53 1.80 -15.71
CA ALA A 77 -13.64 2.50 -16.35
C ALA A 77 -14.44 3.32 -15.32
N LEU A 78 -13.90 4.45 -14.89
CA LEU A 78 -14.61 5.41 -14.03
C LEU A 78 -15.18 6.53 -14.90
N ALA A 79 -16.49 6.78 -14.80
CA ALA A 79 -17.10 8.06 -15.23
C ALA A 79 -16.33 9.31 -14.76
N ALA A 80 -16.55 10.39 -15.49
CA ALA A 80 -15.85 11.67 -15.34
C ALA A 80 -15.99 12.27 -13.94
N VAL A 81 -14.94 12.96 -13.51
CA VAL A 81 -14.88 13.71 -12.25
C VAL A 81 -14.99 15.20 -12.57
N ASN A 82 -15.83 15.91 -11.82
CA ASN A 82 -15.87 17.37 -11.86
C ASN A 82 -14.70 17.93 -11.05
N MET A 83 -13.78 18.63 -11.72
CA MET A 83 -12.62 19.27 -11.06
C MET A 83 -12.84 20.79 -10.82
N ILE A 84 -14.00 21.33 -11.20
CA ILE A 84 -14.32 22.76 -11.07
C ILE A 84 -14.95 23.05 -9.71
N ASP A 85 -15.90 22.21 -9.28
CA ASP A 85 -16.60 22.39 -8.02
C ASP A 85 -15.89 21.61 -6.89
N PRO A 86 -15.33 22.29 -5.87
CA PRO A 86 -14.66 21.63 -4.76
C PRO A 86 -15.62 20.89 -3.82
N ASN A 87 -16.94 21.16 -3.89
CA ASN A 87 -17.92 20.54 -3.00
C ASN A 87 -18.45 19.21 -3.55
N VAL A 88 -18.15 18.89 -4.81
CA VAL A 88 -18.60 17.65 -5.43
C VAL A 88 -17.55 16.57 -5.17
N SER A 89 -17.83 15.71 -4.20
CA SER A 89 -16.96 14.58 -3.90
C SER A 89 -16.87 13.61 -5.08
N SER A 90 -15.66 13.20 -5.40
CA SER A 90 -15.45 12.18 -6.42
C SER A 90 -15.93 10.81 -5.93
N ARG A 91 -16.25 9.89 -6.83
CA ARG A 91 -16.56 8.50 -6.43
C ARG A 91 -15.43 7.83 -5.65
N MET A 92 -14.18 8.19 -5.94
CA MET A 92 -13.04 7.71 -5.17
C MET A 92 -13.03 8.25 -3.75
N GLU A 93 -13.45 9.49 -3.56
CA GLU A 93 -13.55 10.10 -2.24
C GLU A 93 -14.71 9.50 -1.44
N GLN A 94 -15.85 9.26 -2.07
CA GLN A 94 -16.97 8.51 -1.47
C GLN A 94 -16.52 7.11 -1.03
N PHE A 95 -15.80 6.39 -1.88
CA PHE A 95 -15.21 5.10 -1.54
C PHE A 95 -14.25 5.18 -0.36
N LEU A 96 -13.37 6.19 -0.33
CA LEU A 96 -12.43 6.41 0.77
C LEU A 96 -13.13 6.73 2.09
N ASN A 97 -14.24 7.47 2.04
CA ASN A 97 -15.05 7.75 3.24
C ASN A 97 -15.60 6.45 3.83
N ILE A 98 -16.24 5.62 2.99
CA ILE A 98 -16.76 4.30 3.41
C ILE A 98 -15.62 3.40 3.92
N TYR A 99 -14.48 3.40 3.22
CA TYR A 99 -13.30 2.65 3.63
C TYR A 99 -12.81 3.06 5.02
N ASN A 100 -12.73 4.36 5.30
CA ASN A 100 -12.30 4.87 6.60
C ASN A 100 -13.32 4.55 7.70
N GLN A 101 -14.62 4.72 7.45
CA GLN A 101 -15.68 4.34 8.39
C GLN A 101 -15.59 2.86 8.78
N LEU A 102 -15.45 1.97 7.78
CA LEU A 102 -15.37 0.53 8.02
C LEU A 102 -14.05 0.10 8.66
N LYS A 103 -12.95 0.83 8.38
CA LYS A 103 -11.66 0.61 9.03
C LYS A 103 -11.75 0.85 10.54
N GLU A 104 -12.42 1.92 10.97
CA GLU A 104 -12.61 2.24 12.39
C GLU A 104 -13.52 1.24 13.11
N VAL A 105 -14.63 0.84 12.48
CA VAL A 105 -15.62 -0.05 13.11
C VAL A 105 -15.13 -1.49 13.25
N HIS A 106 -14.41 -2.01 12.25
CA HIS A 106 -14.17 -3.46 12.15
C HIS A 106 -12.70 -3.89 12.21
N TYR A 107 -11.76 -2.98 12.47
CA TYR A 107 -10.31 -3.26 12.53
C TYR A 107 -9.83 -4.18 11.38
N ILE A 108 -10.34 -3.96 10.17
CA ILE A 108 -10.16 -4.92 9.08
C ILE A 108 -8.82 -4.66 8.40
N TYR A 109 -7.78 -5.39 8.81
CA TYR A 109 -6.42 -5.26 8.26
C TYR A 109 -6.12 -6.17 7.06
N THR A 110 -7.07 -7.00 6.62
CA THR A 110 -6.78 -8.10 5.66
C THR A 110 -7.13 -7.77 4.21
N ASN A 111 -6.45 -8.40 3.26
CA ASN A 111 -6.71 -8.26 1.81
C ASN A 111 -8.19 -8.46 1.40
N ASN A 112 -8.91 -9.32 2.12
CA ASN A 112 -10.34 -9.61 1.92
C ASN A 112 -11.26 -8.43 2.35
N ALA A 113 -10.75 -7.50 3.15
CA ALA A 113 -11.47 -6.30 3.58
C ALA A 113 -11.74 -5.36 2.41
N PHE A 114 -10.77 -5.24 1.51
CA PHE A 114 -10.92 -4.36 0.36
C PHE A 114 -12.04 -4.86 -0.55
N ASP A 115 -12.07 -6.16 -0.83
CA ASP A 115 -13.09 -6.77 -1.69
C ASP A 115 -14.49 -6.63 -1.07
N TYR A 116 -14.58 -6.65 0.28
CA TYR A 116 -15.80 -6.33 1.00
C TYR A 116 -16.26 -4.89 0.74
N ILE A 117 -15.36 -3.94 0.98
CA ILE A 117 -15.66 -2.51 0.92
C ILE A 117 -16.04 -2.13 -0.51
N ILE A 118 -15.41 -2.74 -1.51
CA ILE A 118 -15.80 -2.61 -2.92
C ILE A 118 -17.23 -3.09 -3.16
N HIS A 119 -17.61 -4.25 -2.60
CA HIS A 119 -18.98 -4.77 -2.72
C HIS A 119 -20.02 -3.83 -2.08
N VAL A 120 -19.73 -3.34 -0.87
CA VAL A 120 -20.58 -2.34 -0.17
C VAL A 120 -20.70 -1.06 -1.00
N PHE A 121 -19.59 -0.57 -1.56
CA PHE A 121 -19.57 0.62 -2.39
C PHE A 121 -20.39 0.47 -3.68
N TYR A 122 -20.34 -0.68 -4.35
CA TYR A 122 -21.17 -0.91 -5.53
C TYR A 122 -22.66 -1.00 -5.19
N ASN A 123 -22.99 -1.60 -4.05
CA ASN A 123 -24.37 -1.62 -3.56
C ASN A 123 -24.87 -0.21 -3.20
N SER A 124 -24.02 0.66 -2.62
CA SER A 124 -24.40 2.05 -2.35
C SER A 124 -24.65 2.85 -3.62
N ILE A 125 -23.86 2.64 -4.68
CA ILE A 125 -24.11 3.24 -6.01
C ILE A 125 -25.45 2.75 -6.57
N TYR A 126 -25.75 1.46 -6.46
CA TYR A 126 -27.00 0.89 -6.95
C TYR A 126 -28.22 1.39 -6.16
N ALA A 127 -28.09 1.58 -4.84
CA ALA A 127 -29.11 2.18 -3.98
C ALA A 127 -29.48 3.59 -4.45
N PHE A 128 -28.47 4.41 -4.69
CA PHE A 128 -28.61 5.78 -5.15
C PHE A 128 -29.33 5.87 -6.50
N GLN A 129 -29.04 4.95 -7.43
CA GLN A 129 -29.72 4.90 -8.73
C GLN A 129 -31.20 4.51 -8.63
N LYS A 130 -31.61 3.76 -7.60
CA LYS A 130 -32.98 3.27 -7.43
C LYS A 130 -33.81 4.03 -6.40
N GLY A 131 -33.24 5.02 -5.71
CA GLY A 131 -33.95 5.81 -4.70
C GLY A 131 -34.42 5.00 -3.49
N VAL A 132 -33.67 3.96 -3.12
CA VAL A 132 -33.96 3.05 -2.00
C VAL A 132 -33.25 3.54 -0.74
N ASP A 133 -33.84 3.31 0.44
CA ASP A 133 -33.25 3.69 1.73
C ASP A 133 -31.84 3.08 1.90
N GLU A 134 -30.85 3.94 2.15
CA GLU A 134 -29.43 3.59 2.15
C GLU A 134 -29.06 2.62 3.27
N ASN A 135 -29.73 2.73 4.43
CA ASN A 135 -29.41 1.94 5.62
C ASN A 135 -29.83 0.48 5.48
N GLU A 136 -31.02 0.22 4.91
CA GLU A 136 -31.51 -1.14 4.69
C GLU A 136 -30.65 -1.89 3.66
N LEU A 137 -30.18 -1.18 2.63
CA LEU A 137 -29.29 -1.75 1.63
C LEU A 137 -27.88 -2.00 2.17
N PHE A 138 -27.42 -1.14 3.08
CA PHE A 138 -26.13 -1.31 3.75
C PHE A 138 -26.10 -2.57 4.62
N GLU A 139 -27.12 -2.78 5.46
CA GLU A 139 -27.24 -3.98 6.30
C GLU A 139 -27.38 -5.25 5.46
N LYS A 140 -28.16 -5.19 4.37
CA LYS A 140 -28.27 -6.32 3.45
C LYS A 140 -26.94 -6.63 2.75
N ALA A 141 -26.20 -5.60 2.33
CA ALA A 141 -24.88 -5.78 1.73
C ALA A 141 -23.85 -6.35 2.73
N PHE A 142 -23.96 -5.98 4.01
CA PHE A 142 -23.16 -6.52 5.09
C PHE A 142 -23.45 -8.02 5.31
N GLU A 143 -24.72 -8.40 5.34
CA GLU A 143 -25.13 -9.80 5.49
C GLU A 143 -24.75 -10.64 4.27
N ASP A 144 -25.00 -10.14 3.05
CA ASP A 144 -24.61 -10.82 1.81
C ASP A 144 -23.10 -11.07 1.75
N PHE A 145 -22.30 -10.09 2.18
CA PHE A 145 -20.86 -10.28 2.28
C PHE A 145 -20.47 -11.27 3.38
N SER A 146 -21.09 -11.18 4.55
CA SER A 146 -20.83 -12.11 5.66
C SER A 146 -21.14 -13.56 5.23
N ILE A 147 -22.19 -13.77 4.45
CA ILE A 147 -22.54 -15.04 3.83
C ILE A 147 -21.48 -15.46 2.82
N LYS A 148 -21.07 -14.57 1.90
CA LYS A 148 -20.02 -14.84 0.91
C LYS A 148 -18.69 -15.23 1.59
N LEU A 149 -18.30 -14.52 2.65
CA LEU A 149 -17.07 -14.80 3.38
C LEU A 149 -17.12 -16.16 4.10
N LYS A 150 -18.27 -16.50 4.70
CA LYS A 150 -18.51 -17.82 5.30
C LYS A 150 -18.42 -18.92 4.22
N LEU A 151 -18.98 -18.68 3.04
CA LEU A 151 -18.95 -19.61 1.91
C LEU A 151 -17.52 -19.84 1.39
N ASP A 152 -16.75 -18.78 1.16
CA ASP A 152 -15.37 -18.88 0.68
C ASP A 152 -14.48 -19.65 1.67
N ARG A 153 -14.71 -19.44 2.98
CA ARG A 153 -14.04 -20.22 4.04
C ARG A 153 -14.43 -21.69 3.99
N ALA A 154 -15.71 -22.01 3.80
CA ALA A 154 -16.20 -23.38 3.70
C ALA A 154 -15.67 -24.10 2.44
N LEU A 155 -15.60 -23.41 1.31
CA LEU A 155 -15.00 -23.95 0.09
C LEU A 155 -13.50 -24.23 0.26
N ALA A 156 -12.78 -23.32 0.91
CA ALA A 156 -11.36 -23.50 1.19
C ALA A 156 -11.09 -24.69 2.14
N THR A 157 -11.95 -24.91 3.14
CA THR A 157 -11.84 -26.07 4.04
C THR A 157 -12.19 -27.37 3.31
N GLU A 158 -13.21 -27.37 2.44
CA GLU A 158 -13.57 -28.53 1.63
C GLU A 158 -12.43 -28.94 0.68
N GLN A 159 -11.84 -27.98 -0.04
CA GLN A 159 -10.69 -28.24 -0.91
C GLN A 159 -9.49 -28.83 -0.13
N ARG A 160 -9.20 -28.29 1.06
CA ARG A 160 -8.15 -28.85 1.94
C ARG A 160 -8.47 -30.28 2.38
N ASN A 161 -9.74 -30.57 2.68
CA ASN A 161 -10.18 -31.91 3.04
C ASN A 161 -10.09 -32.88 1.86
N ARG A 162 -10.46 -32.47 0.64
CA ARG A 162 -10.29 -33.28 -0.59
C ARG A 162 -8.83 -33.61 -0.84
N VAL A 163 -7.93 -32.61 -0.80
CA VAL A 163 -6.47 -32.83 -0.93
C VAL A 163 -5.94 -33.78 0.15
N ARG A 164 -6.46 -33.67 1.39
CA ARG A 164 -6.08 -34.58 2.49
C ARG A 164 -6.58 -36.01 2.27
N GLN A 165 -7.80 -36.18 1.75
CA GLN A 165 -8.36 -37.49 1.39
C GLN A 165 -7.59 -38.13 0.24
N GLU A 166 -7.27 -37.38 -0.82
CA GLU A 166 -6.45 -37.84 -1.94
C GLU A 166 -5.04 -38.26 -1.49
N ARG A 167 -4.40 -37.50 -0.58
CA ARG A 167 -3.11 -37.89 0.01
C ARG A 167 -3.22 -39.19 0.82
N SER A 168 -4.29 -39.36 1.59
CA SER A 168 -4.53 -40.58 2.37
C SER A 168 -4.82 -41.80 1.48
N GLN A 169 -5.60 -41.63 0.41
CA GLN A 169 -5.88 -42.69 -0.57
C GLN A 169 -4.62 -43.08 -1.36
N LYS A 170 -3.80 -42.12 -1.80
CA LYS A 170 -2.50 -42.41 -2.42
C LYS A 170 -1.56 -43.15 -1.47
N LYS A 171 -1.58 -42.81 -0.18
CA LYS A 171 -0.78 -43.50 0.84
C LYS A 171 -1.26 -44.93 1.11
N SER A 172 -2.57 -45.19 1.09
CA SER A 172 -3.10 -46.56 1.22
C SER A 172 -2.84 -47.41 -0.03
N VAL A 173 -2.91 -46.82 -1.24
CA VAL A 173 -2.59 -47.52 -2.50
C VAL A 173 -1.11 -47.92 -2.53
N ASN A 174 -0.20 -47.00 -2.19
CA ASN A 174 1.23 -47.33 -2.05
C ASN A 174 1.48 -48.41 -0.99
N MET A 175 0.71 -48.43 0.11
CA MET A 175 0.88 -49.46 1.15
C MET A 175 0.43 -50.84 0.67
N VAL A 176 -0.65 -50.92 -0.12
CA VAL A 176 -1.12 -52.18 -0.75
C VAL A 176 -0.14 -52.64 -1.84
N GLU A 177 0.43 -51.71 -2.60
CA GLU A 177 1.46 -52.02 -3.61
C GLU A 177 2.76 -52.52 -2.96
N VAL A 178 3.19 -51.92 -1.85
CA VAL A 178 4.33 -52.41 -1.04
C VAL A 178 4.04 -53.76 -0.38
N MET A 179 2.78 -54.05 -0.03
CA MET A 179 2.38 -55.37 0.48
C MET A 179 2.34 -56.43 -0.62
N LYS A 180 1.92 -56.09 -1.85
CA LYS A 180 2.00 -56.97 -3.03
C LYS A 180 3.44 -57.29 -3.43
N VAL A 181 4.35 -56.31 -3.41
CA VAL A 181 5.78 -56.55 -3.68
C VAL A 181 6.38 -57.50 -2.62
N LYS A 182 5.92 -57.44 -1.38
CA LYS A 182 6.31 -58.38 -0.31
C LYS A 182 5.67 -59.77 -0.41
N GLU A 183 4.52 -59.90 -1.06
CA GLU A 183 3.92 -61.21 -1.35
C GLU A 183 4.59 -61.85 -2.58
N GLU A 184 4.95 -61.06 -3.59
CA GLU A 184 5.71 -61.51 -4.76
C GLU A 184 7.17 -61.90 -4.41
N GLU A 185 7.80 -61.24 -3.42
CA GLU A 185 9.10 -61.67 -2.88
C GLU A 185 9.01 -62.94 -2.02
N LYS A 186 7.82 -63.34 -1.55
CA LYS A 186 7.64 -64.57 -0.74
C LYS A 186 7.46 -65.84 -1.57
N ASP A 187 7.06 -65.72 -2.83
CA ASP A 187 6.97 -66.85 -3.77
C ASP A 187 8.29 -67.11 -4.53
N GLN A 188 9.30 -66.26 -4.33
CA GLN A 188 10.65 -66.41 -4.89
C GLN A 188 11.72 -66.35 -3.79
N THR A 189 11.67 -67.25 -2.79
CA THR A 189 12.84 -67.68 -1.99
C THR A 189 12.45 -68.80 -1.02
N ALA A 190 12.29 -70.01 -1.57
CA ALA A 190 12.45 -71.25 -0.82
C ALA A 190 13.74 -71.93 -1.29
N SER A 191 14.88 -71.43 -0.84
CA SER A 191 16.15 -72.17 -0.67
C SER A 191 17.25 -71.19 -0.24
N GLU A 192 17.84 -71.48 0.92
CA GLU A 192 19.28 -71.38 1.24
C GLU A 192 19.95 -69.99 1.09
N ASP A 193 20.76 -69.49 2.02
CA ASP A 193 21.21 -69.95 3.32
C ASP A 193 21.89 -68.75 4.01
N THR A 194 22.07 -68.92 5.31
CA THR A 194 22.60 -67.96 6.29
C THR A 194 24.01 -67.43 5.99
N SER A 195 24.24 -66.12 6.13
CA SER A 195 25.37 -65.56 6.90
C SER A 195 25.33 -64.02 7.03
N ASN A 196 24.85 -63.57 8.18
CA ASN A 196 25.48 -62.59 9.07
C ASN A 196 26.00 -61.25 8.47
N ILE A 197 25.19 -60.18 8.53
CA ILE A 197 25.71 -58.81 8.66
C ILE A 197 24.86 -58.01 9.68
N ASN A 198 25.53 -57.63 10.76
CA ASN A 198 25.05 -56.86 11.90
C ASN A 198 24.86 -55.38 11.53
N PHE A 199 23.63 -54.86 11.62
CA PHE A 199 23.36 -53.42 11.63
C PHE A 199 22.56 -53.02 12.88
N LYS A 200 23.19 -52.19 13.71
CA LYS A 200 22.62 -51.62 14.94
C LYS A 200 21.43 -50.69 14.61
N PRO A 201 20.39 -50.63 15.45
CA PRO A 201 19.26 -49.74 15.24
C PRO A 201 19.70 -48.27 15.35
N ILE A 202 19.39 -47.48 14.32
CA ILE A 202 19.53 -46.02 14.37
C ILE A 202 18.47 -45.50 15.35
N ARG A 203 18.88 -45.24 16.59
CA ARG A 203 18.16 -44.31 17.48
C ARG A 203 18.50 -42.89 16.99
N LEU A 204 17.55 -42.21 16.37
CA LEU A 204 17.62 -40.75 16.27
C LEU A 204 17.46 -40.21 17.70
N SER A 205 18.57 -39.87 18.36
CA SER A 205 18.51 -39.07 19.58
C SER A 205 18.08 -37.65 19.22
N LEU A 206 17.19 -37.09 20.03
CA LEU A 206 16.60 -35.74 19.89
C LEU A 206 17.64 -34.60 20.04
N ASP A 207 18.92 -34.92 20.19
CA ASP A 207 20.00 -33.99 20.50
C ASP A 207 20.53 -33.21 19.29
N LYS A 208 20.04 -33.52 18.07
CA LYS A 208 20.42 -32.81 16.84
C LYS A 208 19.44 -31.74 16.37
N ILE A 209 18.31 -31.51 17.05
CA ILE A 209 17.39 -30.42 16.70
C ILE A 209 17.49 -29.24 17.68
N LYS A 210 18.06 -29.44 18.89
CA LYS A 210 18.24 -28.36 19.87
C LYS A 210 19.59 -27.64 19.80
N LYS A 211 20.51 -28.07 18.94
CA LYS A 211 21.84 -27.45 18.82
C LYS A 211 21.91 -26.29 17.82
N ASP A 212 20.88 -26.13 16.99
CA ASP A 212 20.75 -24.96 16.12
C ASP A 212 20.05 -23.78 16.82
N GLU A 213 19.60 -23.96 18.06
CA GLU A 213 18.94 -22.92 18.88
C GLU A 213 19.79 -22.39 20.06
N SER A 214 21.06 -22.79 20.21
CA SER A 214 21.90 -22.39 21.36
C SER A 214 23.33 -21.94 21.06
N SER A 215 23.54 -21.24 19.94
CA SER A 215 24.69 -20.35 19.77
C SER A 215 24.23 -19.02 19.18
N GLY A 216 23.56 -18.23 20.01
CA GLY A 216 23.60 -16.79 19.86
C GLY A 216 25.01 -16.27 20.13
N GLU A 217 25.29 -15.13 19.50
CA GLU A 217 26.01 -13.99 20.09
C GLU A 217 27.36 -14.25 20.79
N GLU A 218 28.46 -13.91 20.12
CA GLU A 218 29.61 -13.30 20.79
C GLU A 218 30.15 -12.08 20.03
N LYS A 219 29.93 -10.93 20.68
CA LYS A 219 30.38 -9.54 20.51
C LYS A 219 31.73 -9.29 19.80
N LYS A 220 31.73 -8.29 18.91
CA LYS A 220 32.51 -7.03 19.05
C LYS A 220 32.06 -5.98 18.04
#